data_AF-A0A7Y2E1A0-F1
#
_entry.id   AF-A0A7Y2E1A0-F1
#
_cell.length_a   1.000
_cell.length_b   1.000
_cell.length_c   1.000
_cell.angle_alpha   90.00
_cell.angle_beta   90.00
_cell.angle_gamma   90.00
#
_symmetry.space_group_name_H-M   'P 1'
#
loop_
_entity.id
_entity.type
_entity.pdbx_description
1 polymer ?
#
loop_
_entity_poly.entity_id
_entity_poly.type
_entity_poly.pdbx_seq_one_letter_code
_entity_poly.pdbx_strand_id
1 'polypeptide(L)' 'MRKSVLRAVDADDIPRFHSGRMWTFHNPPLEYLEESYGFRPDSSWLARARQGAVRFASYCSASFVSPNGLLVT' A
#
# COMPACT_ATOMS: atom_id res chain seq x y z
N MET A 1 -38.26 -3.72 28.88
CA MET A 1 -37.77 -2.68 27.96
C MET A 1 -36.23 -2.64 28.08
N ARG A 2 -35.49 -3.34 27.21
CA ARG A 2 -34.02 -3.34 27.26
C ARG A 2 -33.51 -2.27 26.29
N LYS A 3 -32.97 -1.17 26.83
CA LYS A 3 -32.25 -0.17 26.02
C LYS A 3 -31.00 -0.84 25.47
N SER A 4 -30.97 -1.07 24.16
CA SER A 4 -29.73 -1.43 23.47
C SER A 4 -28.83 -0.20 23.48
N VAL A 5 -27.74 -0.26 24.24
CA VAL A 5 -26.72 0.78 24.24
C VAL A 5 -25.78 0.44 23.09
N LEU A 6 -25.83 1.25 22.02
CA LEU A 6 -24.81 1.22 20.97
C LEU A 6 -23.47 1.54 21.63
N ARG A 7 -22.53 0.59 21.61
CA ARG A 7 -21.16 0.80 22.11
C ARG A 7 -20.44 1.68 21.10
N ALA A 8 -19.84 2.78 21.55
CA ALA A 8 -18.90 3.54 20.73
C ALA A 8 -17.69 2.64 20.44
N VAL A 9 -17.23 2.63 19.19
CA VAL A 9 -16.00 1.94 18.78
C VAL A 9 -14.83 2.83 19.17
N ASP A 10 -13.92 2.32 20.01
CA ASP A 10 -12.73 3.06 20.41
C ASP A 10 -11.70 3.05 19.26
N ALA A 11 -10.78 4.02 19.22
CA ALA A 11 -9.78 4.09 18.15
C ALA A 11 -8.88 2.83 18.09
N ASP A 12 -8.69 2.17 19.24
CA ASP A 12 -7.96 0.91 19.38
C ASP A 12 -8.70 -0.30 18.78
N ASP A 13 -10.02 -0.20 18.57
CA ASP A 13 -10.83 -1.25 17.94
C ASP A 13 -10.70 -1.24 16.41
N ILE A 14 -10.12 -0.20 15.81
CA ILE A 14 -9.90 -0.13 14.35
C ILE A 14 -8.63 -0.93 14.02
N PRO A 15 -8.71 -1.99 13.20
CA PRO A 15 -7.53 -2.72 12.78
C PRO A 15 -6.51 -1.78 12.13
N ARG A 16 -5.22 -1.91 12.52
CA ARG A 16 -4.08 -1.14 11.97
C ARG A 16 -4.09 -1.05 10.44
N PHE A 17 -4.68 -2.06 9.79
CA PHE A 17 -4.87 -2.15 8.35
C PHE A 17 -6.34 -2.40 7.98
N HIS A 18 -7.22 -1.43 8.20
CA HIS A 18 -8.64 -1.51 7.85
C HIS A 18 -8.89 -1.87 6.37
N SER A 19 -8.00 -1.46 5.45
CA SER A 19 -8.04 -1.79 4.01
C SER A 19 -7.17 -2.99 3.63
N GLY A 20 -6.73 -3.79 4.60
CA GLY A 20 -5.73 -4.84 4.37
C GLY A 20 -4.34 -4.26 4.06
N ARG A 21 -3.50 -5.06 3.39
CA ARG A 21 -2.10 -4.70 3.09
C ARG A 21 -1.89 -4.07 1.71
N MET A 22 -2.90 -3.35 1.23
CA MET A 22 -2.81 -2.55 0.01
C MET A 22 -2.71 -1.09 0.38
N TRP A 23 -1.58 -0.46 0.02
CA TRP A 23 -1.27 0.91 0.40
C TRP A 23 -0.94 1.74 -0.83
N THR A 24 -1.19 3.04 -0.75
CA THR A 24 -0.82 3.97 -1.82
C THR A 24 0.64 4.41 -1.66
N PHE A 25 1.29 4.76 -2.76
CA PHE A 25 2.63 5.34 -2.72
C PHE A 25 2.71 6.69 -1.98
N HIS A 26 1.58 7.38 -1.80
CA HIS A 26 1.52 8.65 -1.07
C HIS A 26 1.56 8.46 0.44
N ASN A 27 1.01 7.36 0.95
CA ASN A 27 0.98 7.07 2.38
C ASN A 27 1.40 5.61 2.66
N PRO A 28 2.67 5.24 2.38
CA PRO A 28 3.18 3.91 2.66
C PRO A 28 3.39 3.74 4.17
N PRO A 29 3.16 2.54 4.73
CA PRO A 29 3.33 2.28 6.16
C PRO A 29 4.81 2.01 6.48
N LEU A 30 5.65 3.05 6.44
CA LEU A 30 7.12 2.93 6.54
C LEU A 30 7.58 2.22 7.82
N GLU A 31 6.97 2.56 8.95
CA GLU A 31 7.28 1.95 10.25
C GLU A 31 7.03 0.44 10.23
N TYR A 32 5.88 0.03 9.68
CA TYR A 32 5.56 -1.39 9.54
C TYR A 32 6.52 -2.14 8.61
N LEU A 33 6.92 -1.51 7.49
CA LEU A 33 7.84 -2.13 6.53
C LEU A 33 9.23 -2.33 7.14
N GLU A 34 9.69 -1.37 7.96
CA GLU A 34 10.94 -1.48 8.69
C GLU A 34 10.87 -2.55 9.79
N GLU A 35 9.83 -2.53 10.63
CA GLU A 35 9.61 -3.51 11.70
C GLU A 35 9.50 -4.95 11.16
N SER A 36 8.78 -5.13 10.05
CA SER A 36 8.46 -6.47 9.54
C SER A 36 9.51 -7.03 8.59
N TYR A 37 10.20 -6.16 7.85
CA TYR A 37 11.06 -6.56 6.74
C TYR A 37 12.45 -5.91 6.75
N GLY A 38 12.76 -5.04 7.72
CA GLY A 38 14.01 -4.28 7.74
C GLY A 38 14.16 -3.34 6.56
N PHE A 39 13.04 -2.94 5.92
CA PHE A 39 13.04 -2.16 4.69
C PHE A 39 12.29 -0.84 4.88
N ARG A 40 13.02 0.27 4.82
CA ARG A 40 12.45 1.62 4.89
C ARG A 40 12.74 2.38 3.58
N PRO A 41 11.85 2.33 2.58
CA PRO A 41 12.09 3.04 1.33
C PRO A 41 12.02 4.55 1.54
N ASP A 42 12.97 5.28 0.95
CA ASP A 42 12.93 6.74 0.90
C ASP A 42 11.97 7.25 -0.19
N SER A 43 11.78 8.57 -0.21
CA SER A 43 10.91 9.24 -1.19
C SER A 43 11.37 9.04 -2.64
N SER A 44 12.68 8.94 -2.89
CA SER A 44 13.23 8.72 -4.23
C SER A 44 12.96 7.29 -4.72
N TRP A 45 13.04 6.32 -3.82
CA TRP A 45 12.71 4.93 -4.09
C TRP A 45 11.23 4.79 -4.41
N LEU A 46 10.36 5.37 -3.59
CA LEU A 46 8.91 5.38 -3.80
C LEU A 46 8.54 6.05 -5.13
N ALA A 47 9.19 7.16 -5.47
CA ALA A 47 8.98 7.83 -6.75
C ALA A 47 9.33 6.93 -7.94
N ARG A 48 10.48 6.24 -7.89
CA ARG A 48 10.88 5.28 -8.93
C ARG A 48 9.93 4.09 -9.02
N ALA A 49 9.55 3.50 -7.89
CA ALA A 49 8.61 2.38 -7.84
C ALA A 49 7.25 2.75 -8.45
N ARG A 50 6.73 3.93 -8.13
CA ARG A 50 5.49 4.47 -8.72
C ARG A 50 5.60 4.65 -10.23
N GLN A 51 6.74 5.14 -10.73
CA GLN A 51 6.98 5.34 -12.16
C GLN A 51 7.13 4.02 -12.93
N GLY A 52 7.64 2.97 -12.27
CA GLY A 52 7.79 1.64 -12.86
C GLY A 52 6.52 0.80 -12.89
N ALA A 53 5.51 1.14 -12.08
CA ALA A 53 4.24 0.40 -12.00
C ALA A 53 3.30 0.79 -13.16
N VAL A 54 3.25 -0.03 -14.20
CA VAL A 54 2.45 0.22 -15.40
C VAL A 54 1.10 -0.48 -15.29
N ARG A 55 0.01 0.26 -15.54
CA ARG A 55 -1.29 -0.34 -15.82
C ARG A 55 -1.26 -0.93 -17.23
N PHE A 56 -1.41 -2.25 -17.32
CA PHE A 56 -1.33 -2.96 -18.59
C PHE A 56 -2.70 -3.54 -18.97
N ALA A 57 -3.19 -3.18 -20.16
CA ALA A 57 -4.55 -3.47 -20.60
C ALA A 57 -5.61 -3.02 -19.57
N SER A 58 -6.74 -3.74 -19.49
CA SER A 58 -7.88 -3.36 -18.65
C SER A 58 -7.74 -3.78 -17.18
N TYR A 59 -6.95 -4.82 -16.88
CA TYR A 59 -6.91 -5.44 -15.55
C TYR A 59 -5.56 -6.05 -15.15
N CYS A 60 -4.50 -5.84 -15.93
CA CYS A 60 -3.17 -6.36 -15.63
C CYS A 60 -2.20 -5.26 -15.19
N SER A 61 -1.06 -5.71 -14.67
CA SER A 61 0.07 -4.86 -14.28
C SER A 61 1.28 -5.27 -15.10
N ALA A 62 2.19 -4.33 -15.38
CA ALA A 62 3.49 -4.62 -15.97
C ALA A 62 4.56 -3.74 -15.34
N SER A 63 5.83 -3.99 -15.66
CA SER A 63 6.96 -3.16 -15.22
C SER A 63 8.01 -3.01 -16.32
N PHE A 64 8.66 -1.84 -16.36
CA PHE A 64 9.79 -1.60 -17.25
C PHE A 64 11.04 -2.35 -16.77
N VAL A 65 11.68 -3.09 -17.68
CA VAL A 65 12.95 -3.82 -17.41
C VAL A 65 14.10 -3.33 -18.30
N SER A 66 13.87 -2.30 -19.12
CA SER A 66 14.85 -1.69 -20.01
C SER A 66 14.56 -0.20 -20.19
N PRO A 67 15.59 0.67 -20.37
CA PRO A 67 15.39 2.07 -20.69
C PRO A 67 14.69 2.31 -22.04
N ASN A 68 14.66 1.31 -22.92
CA ASN A 68 14.07 1.41 -24.25
C ASN A 68 12.61 0.91 -24.31
N GLY A 69 11.93 0.83 -23.16
CA GLY A 69 10.49 0.52 -23.11
C GLY A 69 10.14 -0.97 -23.13
N LEU A 70 11.08 -1.87 -22.82
CA LEU A 70 10.76 -3.30 -22.65
C LEU A 70 9.91 -3.47 -21.37
N LEU A 71 8.73 -4.07 -21.52
CA LEU A 71 7.80 -4.40 -20.44
C LEU A 71 7.78 -5.91 -20.17
N VAL A 72 7.65 -6.29 -18.91
CA VAL A 72 7.42 -7.67 -18.46
C VAL A 72 6.21 -7.70 -17.51
N THR A 73 5.43 -8.77 -17.60
CA THR A 73 4.32 -9.13 -16.72
C THR A 73 4.36 -10.62 -16.40
#